data_AF-A0A3M0XQQ8-F1
#
_entry.id   AF-A0A3M0XQQ8-F1
#
_cell.length_a   1.000
_cell.length_b   1.000
_cell.length_c   1.000
_cell.angle_alpha   90.00
_cell.angle_beta   90.00
_cell.angle_gamma   90.00
#
_symmetry.space_group_name_H-M   'P 1'
#
loop_
_entity.id
_entity.type
_entity.pdbx_description
1 polymer ?
#
loop_
_entity_poly.entity_id
_entity_poly.type
_entity_poly.pdbx_seq_one_letter_code
_entity_poly.pdbx_strand_id
1 'polypeptide(L)'
;SHQFVAEEAARQLGKPLSRLNLITCHLGGGWSAAAIRRGKPIDVSMGFTPLEGLVMMTRCGDIDAGAVFYLIKHLSVELGCQEAVKKVYELLNFQSGIKGLSEGTDSYLDLVREVSLGNEEAQSALALAFYRLSKYIAGYWLALGGRVDAIVLTGAIGAGDPFSRQELARRLRPLGKIKILRVKTQEELMIARQTRQILRLV
;
A
#
# COMPACT_ATOMS: atom_id res chain seq x y z
N SER A 1 -8.70 4.59 -6.64
CA SER A 1 -9.04 4.47 -5.19
C SER A 1 -8.79 5.71 -4.31
N HIS A 2 -7.54 6.23 -4.18
CA HIS A 2 -7.18 7.24 -3.16
C HIS A 2 -8.07 8.49 -3.10
N GLN A 3 -8.44 9.04 -4.26
CA GLN A 3 -9.36 10.18 -4.35
C GLN A 3 -10.73 9.88 -3.72
N PHE A 4 -11.35 8.76 -4.11
CA PHE A 4 -12.68 8.37 -3.61
C PHE A 4 -12.70 8.26 -2.09
N VAL A 5 -11.68 7.61 -1.50
CA VAL A 5 -11.64 7.39 -0.05
C VAL A 5 -11.30 8.64 0.73
N ALA A 6 -10.59 9.60 0.13
CA ALA A 6 -10.38 10.91 0.71
C ALA A 6 -11.69 11.71 0.79
N GLU A 7 -12.50 11.69 -0.29
CA GLU A 7 -13.82 12.33 -0.33
C GLU A 7 -14.80 11.69 0.65
N GLU A 8 -14.78 10.36 0.80
CA GLU A 8 -15.58 9.65 1.80
C GLU A 8 -15.12 9.94 3.22
N ALA A 9 -13.81 9.95 3.48
CA ALA A 9 -13.28 10.31 4.80
C ALA A 9 -13.67 11.74 5.19
N ALA A 10 -13.67 12.67 4.25
CA ALA A 10 -14.15 14.04 4.48
C ALA A 10 -15.62 14.07 4.92
N ARG A 11 -16.48 13.28 4.26
CA ARG A 11 -17.89 13.11 4.63
C ARG A 11 -18.03 12.51 6.04
N GLN A 12 -17.30 11.46 6.37
CA GLN A 12 -17.32 10.85 7.71
C GLN A 12 -16.78 11.77 8.81
N LEU A 13 -15.88 12.70 8.47
CA LEU A 13 -15.32 13.68 9.40
C LEU A 13 -16.17 14.95 9.54
N GLY A 14 -17.21 15.12 8.72
CA GLY A 14 -18.06 16.31 8.72
C GLY A 14 -17.29 17.59 8.36
N LYS A 15 -16.23 17.47 7.56
CA LYS A 15 -15.36 18.60 7.18
C LYS A 15 -15.13 18.60 5.66
N PRO A 16 -15.03 19.77 5.03
CA PRO A 16 -14.67 19.84 3.62
C PRO A 16 -13.25 19.30 3.41
N LEU A 17 -13.05 18.53 2.34
CA LEU A 17 -11.77 17.89 2.02
C LEU A 17 -10.61 18.91 1.91
N SER A 18 -10.90 20.14 1.50
CA SER A 18 -9.94 21.27 1.45
C SER A 18 -9.40 21.71 2.82
N ARG A 19 -10.00 21.26 3.92
CA ARG A 19 -9.55 21.54 5.30
C ARG A 19 -8.90 20.34 5.99
N LEU A 20 -8.69 19.24 5.26
CA LEU A 20 -8.19 17.99 5.83
C LEU A 20 -6.80 17.63 5.33
N ASN A 21 -6.00 17.09 6.23
CA ASN A 21 -4.77 16.37 5.93
C ASN A 21 -4.99 14.88 6.20
N LEU A 22 -4.88 14.05 5.17
CA LEU A 22 -5.18 12.62 5.24
C LEU A 22 -3.98 11.80 4.77
N ILE A 23 -3.81 10.63 5.35
CA ILE A 23 -2.97 9.58 4.77
C ILE A 23 -3.89 8.45 4.35
N THR A 24 -3.96 8.16 3.07
CA THR A 24 -4.83 7.09 2.54
C THR A 24 -3.99 5.88 2.20
N CYS A 25 -4.37 4.69 2.67
CA CYS A 25 -3.66 3.44 2.46
C CYS A 25 -4.60 2.45 1.78
N HIS A 26 -4.34 2.13 0.51
CA HIS A 26 -5.06 1.11 -0.24
C HIS A 26 -4.33 -0.22 -0.09
N LEU A 27 -4.96 -1.18 0.59
CA LEU A 27 -4.41 -2.50 0.84
C LEU A 27 -5.27 -3.54 0.10
N GLY A 28 -4.79 -4.01 -1.04
CA GLY A 28 -5.44 -5.01 -1.89
C GLY A 28 -4.41 -6.00 -2.46
N GLY A 29 -4.56 -6.43 -3.72
CA GLY A 29 -3.51 -7.21 -4.40
C GLY A 29 -2.22 -6.41 -4.57
N GLY A 30 -2.35 -5.12 -4.92
CA GLY A 30 -1.30 -4.10 -4.80
C GLY A 30 -1.54 -3.22 -3.57
N TRP A 31 -0.45 -2.76 -2.96
CA TRP A 31 -0.51 -1.87 -1.79
C TRP A 31 0.07 -0.51 -2.15
N SER A 32 -0.65 0.57 -1.84
CA SER A 32 -0.15 1.93 -1.99
C SER A 32 -0.63 2.84 -0.87
N ALA A 33 0.16 3.86 -0.56
CA ALA A 33 -0.21 4.92 0.37
C ALA A 33 -0.01 6.29 -0.28
N ALA A 34 -0.86 7.25 0.06
CA ALA A 34 -0.77 8.63 -0.41
C ALA A 34 -0.98 9.65 0.72
N ALA A 35 -0.13 10.67 0.75
CA ALA A 35 -0.28 11.85 1.60
C ALA A 35 -1.13 12.90 0.89
N ILE A 36 -2.19 13.36 1.54
CA ILE A 36 -3.15 14.31 0.98
C ILE A 36 -3.17 15.53 1.88
N ARG A 37 -2.79 16.69 1.34
CA ARG A 37 -2.82 17.97 2.03
C ARG A 37 -3.94 18.83 1.48
N ARG A 38 -4.89 19.21 2.33
CA ARG A 38 -6.03 20.08 1.94
C ARG A 38 -6.72 19.58 0.66
N GLY A 39 -6.94 18.27 0.59
CA GLY A 39 -7.59 17.61 -0.53
C GLY A 39 -6.77 17.37 -1.79
N LYS A 40 -5.49 17.77 -1.81
CA LYS A 40 -4.59 17.50 -2.93
C LYS A 40 -3.55 16.45 -2.54
N PRO A 41 -3.32 15.41 -3.35
CA PRO A 41 -2.21 14.50 -3.12
C PRO A 41 -0.90 15.28 -3.27
N ILE A 42 0.00 15.12 -2.30
CA ILE A 42 1.35 15.72 -2.32
C ILE A 42 2.44 14.67 -2.41
N ASP A 43 2.11 13.41 -2.13
CA ASP A 43 3.04 12.29 -2.16
C ASP A 43 2.27 10.97 -2.32
N VAL A 44 2.90 9.97 -2.96
CA VAL A 44 2.36 8.63 -3.21
C VAL A 44 3.48 7.61 -3.26
N SER A 45 3.24 6.39 -2.73
CA SER A 45 4.31 5.43 -2.48
C SER A 45 4.79 4.70 -3.72
N MET A 46 3.93 4.59 -4.74
CA MET A 46 4.33 4.07 -6.04
C MET A 46 4.90 5.22 -6.87
N GLY A 47 6.02 5.01 -7.55
CA GLY A 47 6.58 5.98 -8.48
C GLY A 47 6.24 5.66 -9.93
N PHE A 48 7.27 5.56 -10.78
CA PHE A 48 7.08 5.41 -12.23
C PHE A 48 6.28 4.16 -12.60
N THR A 49 6.43 3.09 -11.82
CA THR A 49 5.64 1.87 -11.97
C THR A 49 4.98 1.50 -10.64
N PRO A 50 3.97 0.63 -10.66
CA PRO A 50 3.39 0.06 -9.44
C PRO A 50 4.29 -0.87 -8.62
N LEU A 51 5.60 -0.97 -8.95
CA LEU A 51 6.56 -1.81 -8.23
C LEU A 51 7.11 -1.14 -6.97
N GLU A 52 7.32 0.17 -7.01
CA GLU A 52 7.91 0.94 -5.90
C GLU A 52 6.94 1.03 -4.71
N GLY A 53 7.50 1.17 -3.51
CA GLY A 53 6.75 1.48 -2.32
C GLY A 53 6.63 0.33 -1.35
N LEU A 54 5.38 -0.09 -1.14
CA LEU A 54 5.01 -1.04 -0.12
C LEU A 54 5.35 -2.48 -0.53
N VAL A 55 5.60 -3.33 0.45
CA VAL A 55 5.58 -4.79 0.24
C VAL A 55 4.15 -5.17 -0.14
N MET A 56 4.00 -5.89 -1.26
CA MET A 56 2.69 -6.31 -1.78
C MET A 56 2.59 -7.83 -1.79
N MET A 57 1.52 -8.39 -2.37
CA MET A 57 1.34 -9.85 -2.40
C MET A 57 2.46 -10.54 -3.19
N THR A 58 2.80 -10.04 -4.37
CA THR A 58 3.83 -10.65 -5.25
C THR A 58 4.95 -9.71 -5.66
N ARG A 59 4.82 -8.42 -5.34
CA ARG A 59 5.78 -7.37 -5.70
C ARG A 59 6.69 -7.03 -4.54
N CYS A 60 7.97 -6.78 -4.85
CA CYS A 60 8.99 -6.51 -3.83
C CYS A 60 8.76 -5.21 -3.05
N GLY A 61 8.18 -4.18 -3.68
CA GLY A 61 8.22 -2.83 -3.11
C GLY A 61 9.63 -2.26 -3.17
N ASP A 62 9.96 -1.37 -2.24
CA ASP A 62 11.29 -0.79 -2.14
C ASP A 62 12.38 -1.82 -1.82
N ILE A 63 13.36 -1.91 -2.71
CA ILE A 63 14.61 -2.66 -2.52
C ILE A 63 15.81 -1.81 -2.95
N ASP A 64 17.02 -2.21 -2.56
CA ASP A 64 18.24 -1.58 -3.03
C ASP A 64 18.41 -1.79 -4.54
N ALA A 65 18.64 -0.70 -5.29
CA ALA A 65 18.94 -0.77 -6.72
C ALA A 65 20.22 -1.59 -6.99
N GLY A 66 21.20 -1.56 -6.07
CA GLY A 66 22.41 -2.39 -6.13
C GLY A 66 22.10 -3.89 -6.12
N ALA A 67 21.07 -4.32 -5.38
CA ALA A 67 20.62 -5.72 -5.38
C ALA A 67 20.06 -6.14 -6.75
N VAL A 68 19.37 -5.24 -7.45
CA VAL A 68 18.87 -5.49 -8.81
C VAL A 68 20.02 -5.72 -9.78
N PHE A 69 21.04 -4.84 -9.77
CA PHE A 69 22.22 -5.00 -10.62
C PHE A 69 23.02 -6.25 -10.28
N TYR A 70 23.13 -6.59 -8.99
CA TYR A 70 23.75 -7.82 -8.54
C TYR A 70 23.05 -9.05 -9.13
N LEU A 71 21.72 -9.14 -9.01
CA LEU A 71 20.93 -10.26 -9.56
C LEU A 71 21.09 -10.38 -11.06
N ILE A 72 21.01 -9.27 -11.80
CA ILE A 72 21.21 -9.26 -13.26
C ILE A 72 22.59 -9.80 -13.59
N LYS A 73 23.65 -9.30 -12.95
CA LYS A 73 25.02 -9.73 -13.21
C LYS A 73 25.21 -11.23 -12.97
N HIS A 74 24.66 -11.75 -11.87
CA HIS A 74 24.78 -13.17 -11.53
C HIS A 74 24.02 -14.07 -12.51
N LEU A 75 22.75 -13.75 -12.80
CA LEU A 75 21.93 -14.56 -13.72
C LEU A 75 22.42 -14.47 -15.18
N SER A 76 23.09 -13.38 -15.55
CA SER A 76 23.62 -13.19 -16.91
C SER A 76 24.72 -14.20 -17.25
N VAL A 77 25.42 -14.77 -16.27
CA VAL A 77 26.48 -15.77 -16.50
C VAL A 77 25.91 -17.04 -17.14
N GLU A 78 24.71 -17.45 -16.72
CA GLU A 78 24.07 -18.68 -17.19
C GLU A 78 23.04 -18.43 -18.30
N LEU A 79 22.26 -17.34 -18.19
CA LEU A 79 21.10 -17.08 -19.06
C LEU A 79 21.39 -16.08 -20.19
N GLY A 80 22.52 -15.38 -20.14
CA GLY A 80 22.78 -14.19 -20.95
C GLY A 80 22.02 -12.95 -20.46
N CYS A 81 22.48 -11.76 -20.84
CA CYS A 81 22.01 -10.49 -20.27
C CYS A 81 20.52 -10.22 -20.48
N GLN A 82 19.98 -10.49 -21.67
CA GLN A 82 18.58 -10.16 -21.99
C GLN A 82 17.59 -11.01 -21.18
N GLU A 83 17.84 -12.32 -21.08
CA GLU A 83 16.97 -13.21 -20.32
C GLU A 83 17.13 -12.98 -18.81
N ALA A 84 18.33 -12.63 -18.34
CA ALA A 84 18.55 -12.22 -16.95
C ALA A 84 17.71 -10.99 -16.56
N VAL A 85 17.67 -9.95 -17.40
CA VAL A 85 16.83 -8.76 -17.16
C VAL A 85 15.35 -9.13 -17.06
N LYS A 86 14.86 -9.94 -17.99
CA LYS A 86 13.46 -10.42 -17.97
C LYS A 86 13.18 -11.25 -16.72
N LYS A 87 14.08 -12.15 -16.35
CA LYS A 87 13.95 -12.98 -15.15
C LYS A 87 13.91 -12.14 -13.88
N VAL A 88 14.75 -11.11 -13.77
CA VAL A 88 14.72 -10.19 -12.62
C VAL A 88 13.42 -9.40 -12.61
N TYR A 89 12.93 -8.91 -13.75
CA TYR A 89 11.62 -8.27 -13.81
C TYR A 89 10.49 -9.19 -13.30
N GLU A 90 10.49 -10.46 -13.70
CA GLU A 90 9.53 -11.46 -13.23
C GLU A 90 9.64 -11.70 -11.72
N LEU A 91 10.87 -11.85 -11.21
CA LEU A 91 11.15 -12.02 -9.79
C LEU A 91 10.55 -10.86 -8.98
N LEU A 92 10.85 -9.63 -9.36
CA LEU A 92 10.43 -8.44 -8.63
C LEU A 92 8.91 -8.20 -8.67
N ASN A 93 8.23 -8.58 -9.76
CA ASN A 93 6.78 -8.33 -9.91
C ASN A 93 5.88 -9.48 -9.46
N PHE A 94 6.34 -10.72 -9.58
CA PHE A 94 5.46 -11.90 -9.47
C PHE A 94 5.94 -12.94 -8.46
N GLN A 95 7.20 -12.90 -8.02
CA GLN A 95 7.79 -13.91 -7.13
C GLN A 95 8.40 -13.31 -5.86
N SER A 96 8.14 -12.04 -5.58
CA SER A 96 8.64 -11.31 -4.41
C SER A 96 7.48 -10.99 -3.46
N GLY A 97 7.66 -10.00 -2.58
CA GLY A 97 6.61 -9.55 -1.66
C GLY A 97 6.28 -10.64 -0.64
N ILE A 98 5.03 -10.70 -0.22
CA ILE A 98 4.53 -11.75 0.69
C ILE A 98 4.85 -13.13 0.12
N LYS A 99 4.56 -13.38 -1.17
CA LYS A 99 4.78 -14.67 -1.82
C LYS A 99 6.20 -15.20 -1.64
N GLY A 100 7.19 -14.34 -1.89
CA GLY A 100 8.61 -14.70 -1.75
C GLY A 100 9.05 -14.87 -0.29
N LEU A 101 8.35 -14.24 0.66
CA LEU A 101 8.69 -14.24 2.08
C LEU A 101 7.96 -15.32 2.89
N SER A 102 6.82 -15.82 2.41
CA SER A 102 5.97 -16.79 3.11
C SER A 102 5.76 -18.06 2.29
N GLU A 103 6.85 -18.52 1.65
CA GLU A 103 6.92 -19.81 0.93
C GLU A 103 5.78 -20.06 -0.08
N GLY A 104 5.35 -19.02 -0.79
CA GLY A 104 4.42 -19.15 -1.92
C GLY A 104 3.01 -18.60 -1.71
N THR A 105 2.66 -18.13 -0.51
CA THR A 105 1.34 -17.50 -0.27
C THR A 105 1.20 -16.15 -0.99
N ASP A 106 0.25 -16.02 -1.92
CA ASP A 106 0.04 -14.79 -2.71
C ASP A 106 -1.36 -14.15 -2.54
N SER A 107 -2.10 -14.61 -1.54
CA SER A 107 -3.41 -14.08 -1.13
C SER A 107 -3.40 -13.69 0.34
N TYR A 108 -4.05 -12.56 0.66
CA TYR A 108 -4.13 -12.09 2.04
C TYR A 108 -4.94 -13.02 2.95
N LEU A 109 -6.00 -13.64 2.43
CA LEU A 109 -6.84 -14.54 3.20
C LEU A 109 -6.05 -15.77 3.64
N ASP A 110 -5.26 -16.32 2.72
CA ASP A 110 -4.38 -17.47 3.00
C ASP A 110 -3.25 -17.05 3.94
N LEU A 111 -2.67 -15.85 3.77
CA LEU A 111 -1.64 -15.33 4.67
C LEU A 111 -2.14 -15.24 6.12
N VAL A 112 -3.33 -14.68 6.34
CA VAL A 112 -3.92 -14.58 7.68
C VAL A 112 -4.21 -15.95 8.26
N ARG A 113 -4.65 -16.90 7.42
CA ARG A 113 -4.84 -18.29 7.84
C ARG A 113 -3.53 -18.92 8.28
N GLU A 114 -2.46 -18.83 7.50
CA GLU A 114 -1.13 -19.34 7.84
C GLU A 114 -0.60 -18.72 9.15
N VAL A 115 -0.77 -17.40 9.32
CA VAL A 115 -0.44 -16.71 10.57
C VAL A 115 -1.21 -17.29 11.76
N SER A 116 -2.51 -17.55 11.60
CA SER A 116 -3.36 -18.13 12.65
C SER A 116 -2.98 -19.57 12.99
N LEU A 117 -2.38 -20.30 12.05
CA LEU A 117 -1.86 -21.65 12.24
C LEU A 117 -0.45 -21.68 12.84
N GLY A 118 0.17 -20.51 13.09
CA GLY A 118 1.49 -20.41 13.70
C GLY A 118 2.65 -20.48 12.71
N ASN A 119 2.42 -20.30 11.41
CA ASN A 119 3.48 -20.28 10.41
C ASN A 119 4.39 -19.05 10.61
N GLU A 120 5.64 -19.29 10.97
CA GLU A 120 6.61 -18.23 11.33
C GLU A 120 7.01 -17.35 10.13
N GLU A 121 7.10 -17.93 8.93
CA GLU A 121 7.43 -17.18 7.71
C GLU A 121 6.26 -16.27 7.29
N ALA A 122 5.03 -16.77 7.37
CA ALA A 122 3.83 -15.97 7.15
C ALA A 122 3.73 -14.80 8.16
N GLN A 123 4.07 -15.05 9.43
CA GLN A 123 4.11 -14.02 10.46
C GLN A 123 5.17 -12.96 10.17
N SER A 124 6.38 -13.39 9.78
CA SER A 124 7.49 -12.51 9.44
C SER A 124 7.19 -11.65 8.21
N ALA A 125 6.62 -12.26 7.16
CA ALA A 125 6.19 -11.57 5.95
C ALA A 125 5.14 -10.49 6.25
N LEU A 126 4.11 -10.83 7.03
CA LEU A 126 3.07 -9.87 7.43
C LEU A 126 3.63 -8.75 8.31
N ALA A 127 4.50 -9.08 9.26
CA ALA A 127 5.16 -8.10 10.12
C ALA A 127 6.04 -7.13 9.32
N LEU A 128 6.77 -7.62 8.31
CA LEU A 128 7.58 -6.79 7.41
C LEU A 128 6.70 -5.87 6.55
N ALA A 129 5.57 -6.36 6.03
CA ALA A 129 4.63 -5.53 5.25
C ALA A 129 4.06 -4.38 6.09
N PHE A 130 3.62 -4.65 7.32
CA PHE A 130 3.14 -3.59 8.23
C PHE A 130 4.25 -2.68 8.73
N TYR A 131 5.48 -3.18 8.87
CA TYR A 131 6.65 -2.34 9.13
C TYR A 131 6.89 -1.33 8.00
N ARG A 132 6.93 -1.80 6.74
CA ARG A 132 7.11 -0.94 5.57
C ARG A 132 5.98 0.08 5.45
N LEU A 133 4.73 -0.34 5.62
CA LEU A 133 3.58 0.56 5.63
C LEU A 133 3.69 1.63 6.73
N SER A 134 4.11 1.24 7.94
CA SER A 134 4.29 2.18 9.06
C SER A 134 5.39 3.21 8.78
N LYS A 135 6.48 2.81 8.12
CA LYS A 135 7.55 3.74 7.68
C LYS A 135 7.00 4.79 6.70
N TYR A 136 6.22 4.37 5.70
CA TYR A 136 5.59 5.29 4.75
C TYR A 136 4.63 6.25 5.45
N ILE A 137 3.78 5.74 6.35
CA ILE A 137 2.86 6.59 7.12
C ILE A 137 3.61 7.61 7.98
N ALA A 138 4.71 7.21 8.63
CA ALA A 138 5.53 8.12 9.42
C ALA A 138 6.19 9.20 8.55
N GLY A 139 6.73 8.82 7.38
CA GLY A 139 7.27 9.77 6.40
C GLY A 139 6.21 10.77 5.93
N TYR A 140 5.01 10.30 5.61
CA TYR A 140 3.89 11.15 5.20
C TYR A 140 3.33 12.02 6.33
N TRP A 141 3.32 11.51 7.56
CA TRP A 141 2.96 12.31 8.73
C TRP A 141 3.90 13.50 8.87
N LEU A 142 5.21 13.28 8.70
CA LEU A 142 6.20 14.34 8.70
C LEU A 142 6.03 15.27 7.50
N ALA A 143 5.83 14.72 6.30
CA ALA A 143 5.56 15.49 5.09
C ALA A 143 4.32 16.39 5.26
N LEU A 144 3.31 15.98 6.03
CA LEU A 144 2.12 16.77 6.35
C LEU A 144 2.32 17.76 7.51
N GLY A 145 3.55 17.93 8.00
CA GLY A 145 3.90 18.85 9.08
C GLY A 145 3.40 18.39 10.45
N GLY A 146 3.28 17.08 10.66
CA GLY A 146 2.78 16.48 11.89
C GLY A 146 1.28 16.62 12.14
N ARG A 147 0.54 17.22 11.18
CA ARG A 147 -0.91 17.44 11.28
C ARG A 147 -1.64 16.51 10.34
N VAL A 148 -2.16 15.41 10.88
CA VAL A 148 -2.95 14.41 10.15
C VAL A 148 -4.29 14.24 10.85
N ASP A 149 -5.38 14.57 10.15
CA ASP A 149 -6.74 14.43 10.67
C ASP A 149 -7.15 12.96 10.77
N ALA A 150 -6.76 12.14 9.77
CA ALA A 150 -6.99 10.71 9.80
C ALA A 150 -6.05 9.94 8.86
N ILE A 151 -5.78 8.69 9.24
CA ILE A 151 -5.31 7.63 8.35
C ILE A 151 -6.53 6.87 7.86
N VAL A 152 -6.65 6.65 6.55
CA VAL A 152 -7.79 6.01 5.91
C VAL A 152 -7.34 4.69 5.31
N LEU A 153 -7.80 3.58 5.88
CA LEU A 153 -7.56 2.24 5.35
C LEU A 153 -8.66 1.85 4.36
N THR A 154 -8.24 1.35 3.21
CA THR A 154 -9.13 0.88 2.14
C THR A 154 -8.57 -0.34 1.42
N GLY A 155 -9.24 -0.76 0.35
CA GLY A 155 -8.98 -2.01 -0.37
C GLY A 155 -9.62 -3.21 0.34
N ALA A 156 -9.55 -4.38 -0.30
CA ALA A 156 -10.14 -5.61 0.20
C ALA A 156 -9.59 -6.00 1.60
N ILE A 157 -8.32 -5.67 1.85
CA ILE A 157 -7.62 -5.97 3.10
C ILE A 157 -7.91 -4.88 4.13
N GLY A 158 -7.54 -3.63 3.81
CA GLY A 158 -7.57 -2.52 4.77
C GLY A 158 -8.97 -2.12 5.22
N ALA A 159 -9.98 -2.26 4.36
CA ALA A 159 -11.37 -1.99 4.73
C ALA A 159 -12.05 -3.19 5.39
N GLY A 160 -11.52 -4.41 5.26
CA GLY A 160 -12.18 -5.67 5.67
C GLY A 160 -11.69 -6.21 7.00
N ASP A 161 -10.40 -6.11 7.27
CA ASP A 161 -9.74 -6.87 8.34
C ASP A 161 -9.50 -6.04 9.64
N PRO A 162 -9.99 -6.49 10.81
CA PRO A 162 -9.68 -5.86 12.09
C PRO A 162 -8.20 -5.89 12.48
N PHE A 163 -7.46 -6.94 12.10
CA PHE A 163 -6.06 -7.11 12.47
C PHE A 163 -5.21 -5.96 11.93
N SER A 164 -5.37 -5.62 10.66
CA SER A 164 -4.67 -4.51 9.99
C SER A 164 -4.77 -3.18 10.76
N ARG A 165 -5.96 -2.86 11.27
CA ARG A 165 -6.19 -1.63 12.04
C ARG A 165 -5.49 -1.68 13.39
N GLN A 166 -5.57 -2.80 14.11
CA GLN A 166 -4.96 -2.96 15.43
C GLN A 166 -3.44 -2.90 15.34
N GLU A 167 -2.86 -3.59 14.36
CA GLU A 167 -1.42 -3.63 14.15
C GLU A 167 -0.86 -2.25 13.79
N LEU A 168 -1.53 -1.51 12.91
CA LEU A 168 -1.16 -0.12 12.61
C LEU A 168 -1.34 0.81 13.82
N ALA A 169 -2.44 0.70 14.56
CA ALA A 169 -2.65 1.51 15.77
C ALA A 169 -1.55 1.26 16.81
N ARG A 170 -1.05 0.03 16.91
CA ARG A 170 0.07 -0.34 17.78
C ARG A 170 1.37 0.29 17.30
N ARG A 171 1.74 0.10 16.03
CA ARG A 171 3.01 0.61 15.45
C ARG A 171 3.09 2.12 15.40
N LEU A 172 1.97 2.80 15.16
CA LEU A 172 1.90 4.25 14.99
C LEU A 172 1.68 5.00 16.30
N ARG A 173 1.55 4.30 17.44
CA ARG A 173 1.41 4.91 18.77
C ARG A 173 2.44 6.01 19.06
N PRO A 174 3.74 5.91 18.66
CA PRO A 174 4.71 6.98 18.86
C PRO A 174 4.40 8.29 18.14
N LEU A 175 3.58 8.26 17.08
CA LEU A 175 3.13 9.47 16.35
C LEU A 175 1.95 10.18 17.05
N GLY A 176 1.52 9.67 18.22
CA GLY A 176 0.38 10.16 18.97
C GLY A 176 -0.94 9.50 18.57
N LYS A 177 -2.05 10.00 19.15
CA LYS A 177 -3.39 9.50 18.85
C LYS A 177 -3.87 10.04 17.51
N ILE A 178 -3.73 9.25 16.45
CA ILE A 178 -4.26 9.55 15.11
C ILE A 178 -5.51 8.72 14.86
N LYS A 179 -6.57 9.34 14.31
CA LYS A 179 -7.80 8.63 13.95
C LYS A 179 -7.52 7.69 12.77
N ILE A 180 -7.87 6.41 12.91
CA ILE A 180 -7.81 5.44 11.81
C ILE A 180 -9.24 5.13 11.35
N LEU A 181 -9.56 5.55 10.13
CA LEU A 181 -10.84 5.30 9.46
C LEU A 181 -10.74 4.06 8.56
N ARG A 182 -11.85 3.35 8.41
CA ARG A 182 -12.01 2.29 7.41
C ARG A 182 -13.02 2.77 6.37
N VAL A 183 -12.63 2.73 5.11
CA VAL A 183 -13.49 3.15 4.00
C VAL A 183 -13.44 2.07 2.94
N LYS A 184 -14.59 1.52 2.54
CA LYS A 184 -14.68 0.64 1.37
C LYS A 184 -14.55 1.51 0.11
N THR A 185 -13.53 1.25 -0.71
CA THR A 185 -13.37 1.93 -2.00
C THR A 185 -14.45 1.46 -2.99
N GLN A 186 -14.88 2.35 -3.89
CA GLN A 186 -15.75 2.01 -5.02
C GLN A 186 -15.19 2.72 -6.27
N GLU A 187 -14.33 2.03 -6.99
CA GLU A 187 -13.55 2.64 -8.08
C GLU A 187 -14.42 2.82 -9.33
N GLU A 188 -15.27 1.84 -9.61
CA GLU A 188 -16.25 1.85 -10.70
C GLU A 188 -17.25 3.00 -10.53
N LEU A 189 -17.71 3.24 -9.29
CA LEU A 189 -18.58 4.37 -8.99
C LEU A 189 -17.86 5.70 -9.22
N MET A 190 -16.57 5.79 -8.85
CA MET A 190 -15.78 6.99 -9.09
C MET A 190 -15.61 7.27 -10.59
N ILE A 191 -15.29 6.23 -11.37
CA ILE A 191 -15.21 6.31 -12.84
C ILE A 191 -16.54 6.79 -13.41
N ALA A 192 -17.67 6.18 -13.01
CA ALA A 192 -18.99 6.58 -13.47
C ALA A 192 -19.33 8.05 -13.18
N ARG A 193 -18.99 8.55 -11.98
CA ARG A 193 -19.17 9.97 -11.60
C ARG A 193 -18.34 10.91 -12.46
N GLN A 194 -17.07 10.60 -12.67
CA GLN A 194 -16.18 11.41 -13.50
C GLN A 194 -16.62 11.41 -14.96
N THR A 195 -17.00 10.26 -15.51
CA THR A 195 -17.56 10.14 -16.87
C THR A 195 -18.81 11.00 -17.03
N ARG A 196 -19.76 10.93 -16.08
CA ARG A 196 -20.97 11.77 -16.10
C ARG A 196 -20.63 13.26 -16.10
N GLN A 197 -19.67 13.68 -15.27
CA GLN A 197 -19.23 15.07 -15.17
C GLN A 197 -18.59 15.57 -16.48
N ILE A 198 -17.73 14.76 -17.11
CA ILE A 198 -17.07 15.09 -18.38
C ILE A 198 -18.09 15.20 -19.50
N LEU A 199 -19.04 14.27 -19.58
CA LEU A 199 -20.07 14.23 -20.61
C LEU A 199 -21.19 15.27 -20.39
N ARG A 200 -21.17 16.03 -19.29
CA ARG A 200 -22.23 16.99 -18.89
C ARG A 200 -23.63 16.38 -18.88
N LEU A 201 -23.73 15.09 -18.59
CA LEU A 201 -25.01 14.41 -18.44
C LEU A 201 -25.59 14.83 -17.07
N VAL A 202 -26.40 15.89 -17.10
CA VAL A 202 -27.08 16.47 -15.93
C VAL A 202 -28.12 15.50 -15.41
#